data_AF-A0A934VVD8-F1
#
_entry.id   AF-A0A934VVD8-F1
#
_cell.length_a   1.000
_cell.length_b   1.000
_cell.length_c   1.000
_cell.angle_alpha   90.00
_cell.angle_beta   90.00
_cell.angle_gamma   90.00
#
_symmetry.space_group_name_H-M   'P 1'
#
loop_
_entity.id
_entity.type
_entity.pdbx_description
1 polymer ?
#
loop_
_entity_poly.entity_id
_entity_poly.type
_entity_poly.pdbx_seq_one_letter_code
_entity_poly.pdbx_strand_id
1 'polypeptide(L)'
;MLRHYLHGGGNDLTLNGTDMDRIWDNPGFNEVYEDELARVIRANGEGDIDHKGTFINHNLDPSQGDLFSAFHDIRWKINVKGCTVSEQENWFFEGDVTLSVEDRYGFSDPRMAHRTPFFRQEWLHDRYQFMQEGRFLRLERRGWVHPFNVKGSKTRSMAALVPKTGGAPRVEIAPIDTY
;
A
#
# COMPACT_ATOMS: atom_id res chain seq x y z
N MET A 1 -2.99 -12.67 4.34
CA MET A 1 -2.70 -13.09 2.94
C MET A 1 -2.54 -14.60 2.77
N LEU A 2 -1.46 -15.24 3.23
CA LEU A 2 -1.22 -16.68 2.98
C LEU A 2 -2.36 -17.60 3.43
N ARG A 3 -2.88 -17.39 4.64
CA ARG A 3 -3.99 -18.19 5.16
C ARG A 3 -5.22 -18.11 4.26
N HIS A 4 -5.50 -16.92 3.73
CA HIS A 4 -6.61 -16.69 2.79
C HIS A 4 -6.35 -17.36 1.45
N TYR A 5 -5.12 -17.33 0.98
CA TYR A 5 -4.73 -18.05 -0.24
C TYR A 5 -4.90 -19.57 -0.13
N LEU A 6 -4.54 -20.16 1.02
CA LEU A 6 -4.64 -21.60 1.25
C LEU A 6 -6.06 -22.09 1.57
N HIS A 7 -6.88 -21.27 2.21
CA HIS A 7 -8.16 -21.70 2.79
C HIS A 7 -9.37 -20.91 2.30
N GLY A 8 -9.16 -19.75 1.66
CA GLY A 8 -10.21 -18.84 1.21
C GLY A 8 -10.86 -19.24 -0.11
N GLY A 9 -10.38 -20.29 -0.78
CA GLY A 9 -11.01 -20.85 -1.98
C GLY A 9 -11.06 -19.90 -3.18
N GLY A 10 -10.19 -18.88 -3.23
CA GLY A 10 -10.19 -17.88 -4.30
C GLY A 10 -11.18 -16.73 -4.11
N ASN A 11 -11.85 -16.66 -2.95
CA ASN A 11 -12.70 -15.51 -2.64
C ASN A 11 -11.85 -14.24 -2.56
N ASP A 12 -12.37 -13.12 -3.05
CA ASP A 12 -11.70 -11.83 -2.92
C ASP A 12 -11.52 -11.45 -1.45
N LEU A 13 -10.39 -10.81 -1.15
CA LEU A 13 -10.06 -10.31 0.17
C LEU A 13 -10.25 -8.79 0.22
N THR A 14 -11.08 -8.33 1.15
CA THR A 14 -11.16 -6.90 1.49
C THR A 14 -10.37 -6.67 2.78
N LEU A 15 -9.37 -5.81 2.71
CA LEU A 15 -8.55 -5.41 3.84
C LEU A 15 -9.37 -4.55 4.80
N ASN A 16 -9.26 -4.84 6.09
CA ASN A 16 -9.93 -4.04 7.11
C ASN A 16 -9.12 -2.78 7.46
N GLY A 17 -9.67 -1.92 8.33
CA GLY A 17 -9.01 -0.69 8.73
C GLY A 17 -7.64 -0.88 9.39
N THR A 18 -7.44 -1.95 10.15
CA THR A 18 -6.17 -2.30 10.81
C THR A 18 -5.13 -2.79 9.81
N ASP A 19 -5.53 -3.58 8.82
CA ASP A 19 -4.65 -3.99 7.74
C ASP A 19 -4.22 -2.77 6.91
N MET A 20 -5.13 -1.85 6.65
CA MET A 20 -4.82 -0.60 5.96
C MET A 20 -3.90 0.32 6.76
N ASP A 21 -4.02 0.38 8.10
CA ASP A 21 -3.07 1.13 8.93
C ASP A 21 -1.67 0.55 8.82
N ARG A 22 -1.54 -0.78 8.91
CA ARG A 22 -0.24 -1.44 8.74
C ARG A 22 0.39 -1.12 7.38
N ILE A 23 -0.43 -0.97 6.32
CA ILE A 23 0.05 -0.57 4.99
C ILE A 23 0.52 0.87 5.00
N TRP A 24 -0.32 1.75 5.54
CA TRP A 24 -0.01 3.16 5.60
C TRP A 24 1.24 3.44 6.41
N ASP A 25 1.49 2.70 7.49
CA ASP A 25 2.57 2.96 8.44
C ASP A 25 3.84 2.15 8.15
N ASN A 26 3.87 1.39 7.05
CA ASN A 26 5.03 0.59 6.67
C ASN A 26 6.18 1.50 6.17
N PRO A 27 7.38 1.46 6.77
CA PRO A 27 8.47 2.36 6.38
C PRO A 27 8.84 2.32 4.89
N GLY A 28 8.80 1.15 4.25
CA GLY A 28 9.09 1.00 2.81
C GLY A 28 7.97 1.48 1.88
N PHE A 29 6.78 1.74 2.43
CA PHE A 29 5.66 2.36 1.73
C PHE A 29 5.56 3.87 2.01
N ASN A 30 5.88 4.30 3.24
CA ASN A 30 5.79 5.70 3.67
C ASN A 30 6.53 6.64 2.74
N GLU A 31 7.79 6.33 2.41
CA GLU A 31 8.63 7.19 1.57
C GLU A 31 7.99 7.45 0.21
N VAL A 32 7.47 6.39 -0.43
CA VAL A 32 6.84 6.49 -1.76
C VAL A 32 5.47 7.18 -1.70
N TYR A 33 4.72 6.94 -0.63
CA TYR A 33 3.48 7.64 -0.35
C TYR A 33 3.71 9.15 -0.15
N GLU A 34 4.71 9.51 0.66
CA GLU A 34 5.09 10.88 0.97
C GLU A 34 5.53 11.64 -0.29
N ASP A 35 6.38 11.03 -1.11
CA ASP A 35 6.82 11.61 -2.38
C ASP A 35 5.65 11.92 -3.32
N GLU A 36 4.69 11.00 -3.42
CA GLU A 36 3.51 11.19 -4.26
C GLU A 36 2.58 12.28 -3.70
N LEU A 37 2.36 12.33 -2.39
CA LEU A 37 1.61 13.40 -1.75
C LEU A 37 2.27 14.77 -2.01
N ALA A 38 3.60 14.86 -1.84
CA ALA A 38 4.36 16.06 -2.13
C ALA A 38 4.26 16.49 -3.59
N ARG A 39 4.29 15.53 -4.53
CA ARG A 39 4.11 15.78 -5.96
C ARG A 39 2.73 16.38 -6.23
N VAL A 40 1.67 15.82 -5.65
CA VAL A 40 0.30 16.32 -5.79
C VAL A 40 0.18 17.75 -5.24
N ILE A 41 0.69 18.00 -4.04
CA ILE A 41 0.66 19.32 -3.40
C ILE A 41 1.37 20.37 -4.28
N ARG A 42 2.60 20.08 -4.73
CA ARG A 42 3.37 21.00 -5.59
C ARG A 42 2.68 21.29 -6.93
N ALA A 43 2.00 20.31 -7.50
CA ALA A 43 1.34 20.45 -8.79
C ALA A 43 0.08 21.34 -8.72
N ASN A 44 -0.59 21.40 -7.56
CA ASN A 44 -1.79 22.22 -7.38
C ASN A 44 -1.47 23.63 -6.89
N GLY A 45 -0.39 23.83 -6.13
CA GLY A 45 0.01 25.15 -5.63
C GLY A 45 -0.83 25.60 -4.43
N GLU A 46 -1.18 26.89 -4.35
CA GLU A 46 -2.01 27.45 -3.27
C GLU A 46 -3.51 27.28 -3.58
N GLY A 47 -4.30 26.92 -2.56
CA GLY A 47 -5.76 26.85 -2.64
C GLY A 47 -6.32 25.44 -2.43
N ASP A 48 -7.57 25.24 -2.85
CA ASP A 48 -8.26 23.96 -2.68
C ASP A 48 -7.71 22.88 -3.61
N ILE A 49 -7.49 21.68 -3.05
CA ILE A 49 -7.08 20.48 -3.78
C ILE A 49 -8.25 19.48 -3.77
N ASP A 50 -8.62 18.98 -4.94
CA ASP A 50 -9.42 17.76 -5.11
C ASP A 50 -8.78 16.86 -6.18
N HIS A 51 -7.69 16.21 -5.78
CA HIS A 51 -6.91 15.34 -6.64
C HIS A 51 -7.42 13.90 -6.58
N LYS A 52 -7.68 13.32 -7.76
CA LYS A 52 -7.96 11.88 -7.92
C LYS A 52 -6.76 11.19 -8.55
N GLY A 53 -6.05 10.39 -7.76
CA GLY A 53 -4.88 9.67 -8.23
C GLY A 53 -5.24 8.49 -9.14
N THR A 54 -4.24 8.04 -9.88
CA THR A 54 -4.27 6.80 -10.66
C THR A 54 -3.48 5.72 -9.92
N PHE A 55 -3.79 4.45 -10.23
CA PHE A 55 -3.06 3.34 -9.63
C PHE A 55 -1.63 3.27 -10.18
N ILE A 56 -0.67 3.30 -9.26
CA ILE A 56 0.77 3.16 -9.50
C ILE A 56 1.20 1.82 -8.88
N ASN A 57 2.16 1.16 -9.51
CA ASN A 57 2.77 -0.05 -8.98
C ASN A 57 3.95 0.34 -8.09
N HIS A 58 4.03 -0.24 -6.89
CA HIS A 58 5.20 -0.10 -6.04
C HIS A 58 5.72 -1.46 -5.59
N ASN A 59 7.04 -1.62 -5.73
CA ASN A 59 7.75 -2.80 -5.26
C ASN A 59 8.22 -2.56 -3.83
N LEU A 60 7.59 -3.22 -2.89
CA LEU A 60 7.99 -3.16 -1.49
C LEU A 60 9.23 -4.02 -1.25
N ASP A 61 10.14 -3.54 -0.39
CA ASP A 61 11.32 -4.31 0.00
C ASP A 61 10.89 -5.65 0.64
N PRO A 62 11.26 -6.80 0.03
CA PRO A 62 10.91 -8.12 0.54
C PRO A 62 11.43 -8.40 1.96
N SER A 63 12.45 -7.66 2.40
CA SER A 63 13.10 -7.83 3.71
C SER A 63 12.22 -7.44 4.89
N GLN A 64 11.18 -6.62 4.68
CA GLN A 64 10.26 -6.14 5.73
C GLN A 64 9.06 -7.08 5.96
N GLY A 65 9.32 -8.39 5.94
CA GLY A 65 8.30 -9.42 5.84
C GLY A 65 7.35 -9.56 7.04
N ASP A 66 6.08 -9.19 6.83
CA ASP A 66 4.94 -9.60 7.67
C ASP A 66 3.68 -9.82 6.80
N LEU A 67 3.08 -8.73 6.29
CA LEU A 67 1.99 -8.77 5.30
C LEU A 67 2.46 -8.39 3.89
N PHE A 68 3.52 -7.56 3.81
CA PHE A 68 4.03 -6.84 2.64
C PHE A 68 4.94 -7.64 1.73
N SER A 69 5.70 -8.58 2.29
CA SER A 69 6.49 -9.52 1.49
C SER A 69 5.63 -10.45 0.63
N ALA A 70 4.31 -10.48 0.83
CA ALA A 70 3.37 -11.12 -0.09
C ALA A 70 2.98 -10.19 -1.26
N PHE A 71 3.02 -8.87 -1.04
CA PHE A 71 2.73 -7.81 -2.01
C PHE A 71 4.02 -7.26 -2.64
N HIS A 72 4.86 -8.12 -3.26
CA HIS A 72 6.05 -7.61 -3.98
C HIS A 72 5.68 -6.57 -5.07
N ASP A 73 4.43 -6.55 -5.55
CA ASP A 73 3.91 -5.55 -6.46
C ASP A 73 2.49 -5.18 -5.97
N ILE A 74 2.35 -4.06 -5.25
CA ILE A 74 1.05 -3.53 -4.84
C ILE A 74 0.67 -2.39 -5.77
N ARG A 75 -0.57 -2.40 -6.27
CA ARG A 75 -1.12 -1.24 -6.96
C ARG A 75 -1.77 -0.37 -5.91
N TRP A 76 -1.39 0.89 -5.87
CA TRP A 76 -1.94 1.83 -4.91
C TRP A 76 -2.18 3.17 -5.57
N LYS A 77 -3.05 3.97 -4.97
CA LYS A 77 -3.28 5.36 -5.37
C LYS A 77 -3.63 6.17 -4.13
N ILE A 78 -3.42 7.48 -4.23
CA ILE A 78 -3.95 8.42 -3.26
C ILE A 78 -4.99 9.33 -3.92
N ASN A 79 -6.05 9.62 -3.19
CA ASN A 79 -6.89 10.78 -3.48
C ASN A 79 -6.62 11.82 -2.38
N VAL A 80 -6.42 13.07 -2.77
CA VAL A 80 -6.10 14.15 -1.85
C VAL A 80 -7.20 15.19 -1.93
N LYS A 81 -7.80 15.52 -0.80
CA LYS A 81 -8.81 16.56 -0.71
C LYS A 81 -8.51 17.47 0.48
N GLY A 82 -8.26 18.74 0.24
CA GLY A 82 -7.88 19.66 1.30
C GLY A 82 -7.56 21.04 0.77
N CYS A 83 -6.80 21.81 1.54
CA CYS A 83 -6.35 23.15 1.16
C CYS A 83 -4.85 23.29 1.42
N THR A 84 -4.18 24.05 0.56
CA THR A 84 -2.78 24.41 0.68
C THR A 84 -2.60 25.91 0.82
N VAL A 85 -1.76 26.33 1.77
CA VAL A 85 -1.35 27.72 1.96
C VAL A 85 0.14 27.87 1.71
N SER A 86 0.54 29.00 1.13
CA SER A 86 1.94 29.32 0.87
C SER A 86 2.63 29.84 2.13
N GLU A 87 3.65 29.14 2.62
CA GLU A 87 4.47 29.57 3.75
C GLU A 87 5.95 29.65 3.37
N GLN A 88 6.45 30.86 3.07
CA GLN A 88 7.86 31.09 2.69
C GLN A 88 8.33 30.08 1.61
N GLU A 89 9.19 29.12 2.00
CA GLU A 89 9.78 28.09 1.15
C GLU A 89 8.97 26.78 1.09
N ASN A 90 7.82 26.71 1.78
CA ASN A 90 6.99 25.51 1.91
C ASN A 90 5.53 25.75 1.47
N TRP A 91 4.86 24.66 1.15
CA TRP A 91 3.42 24.52 1.11
C TRP A 91 2.98 23.85 2.40
N PHE A 92 2.07 24.48 3.14
CA PHE A 92 1.37 23.83 4.25
C PHE A 92 0.04 23.29 3.73
N PHE A 93 -0.15 21.99 3.80
CA PHE A 93 -1.37 21.29 3.42
C PHE A 93 -2.13 20.84 4.66
N GLU A 94 -3.45 20.98 4.64
CA GLU A 94 -4.37 20.37 5.59
C GLU A 94 -5.55 19.74 4.85
N GLY A 95 -5.86 18.49 5.15
CA GLY A 95 -7.04 17.82 4.60
C GLY A 95 -7.01 16.31 4.70
N ASP A 96 -7.86 15.67 3.90
CA ASP A 96 -8.02 14.23 3.83
C ASP A 96 -7.16 13.63 2.72
N VAL A 97 -6.39 12.62 3.08
CA VAL A 97 -5.75 11.72 2.11
C VAL A 97 -6.44 10.36 2.21
N THR A 98 -6.82 9.83 1.06
CA THR A 98 -7.39 8.49 0.93
C THR A 98 -6.42 7.59 0.19
N LEU A 99 -5.83 6.62 0.89
CA LEU A 99 -5.05 5.55 0.30
C LEU A 99 -5.98 4.44 -0.14
N SER A 100 -5.90 4.05 -1.41
CA SER A 100 -6.54 2.84 -1.92
C SER A 100 -5.48 1.89 -2.45
N VAL A 101 -5.63 0.61 -2.11
CA VAL A 101 -4.78 -0.47 -2.61
C VAL A 101 -5.60 -1.52 -3.33
N GLU A 102 -5.04 -2.03 -4.41
CA GLU A 102 -5.57 -3.15 -5.17
C GLU A 102 -4.41 -4.04 -5.61
N ASP A 103 -4.57 -5.34 -5.46
CA ASP A 103 -3.65 -6.31 -6.03
C ASP A 103 -4.44 -7.53 -6.49
N ARG A 104 -3.87 -8.28 -7.41
CA ARG A 104 -4.29 -9.66 -7.64
C ARG A 104 -3.26 -10.53 -6.96
N TYR A 105 -3.67 -11.47 -6.14
CA TYR A 105 -2.74 -12.38 -5.47
C TYR A 105 -2.84 -13.76 -6.10
N GLY A 106 -1.74 -14.23 -6.68
CA GLY A 106 -1.62 -15.56 -7.25
C GLY A 106 -0.23 -15.83 -7.80
N PHE A 107 0.03 -17.09 -8.10
CA PHE A 107 1.32 -17.58 -8.60
C PHE A 107 1.25 -17.94 -10.09
N SER A 108 0.04 -18.07 -10.64
CA SER A 108 -0.23 -18.25 -12.07
C SER A 108 -0.20 -16.97 -12.90
N ASP A 109 -0.22 -15.79 -12.26
CA ASP A 109 -0.06 -14.53 -12.98
C ASP A 109 1.43 -14.28 -13.26
N PRO A 110 1.86 -14.20 -14.54
CA PRO A 110 3.27 -14.00 -14.89
C PRO A 110 3.83 -12.65 -14.43
N ARG A 111 2.97 -11.68 -14.09
CA ARG A 111 3.39 -10.40 -13.47
C ARG A 111 3.80 -10.55 -12.00
N MET A 112 3.56 -11.72 -11.42
CA MET A 112 3.82 -12.02 -10.00
C MET A 112 5.02 -12.94 -9.81
N ALA A 113 5.83 -13.11 -10.87
CA ALA A 113 7.07 -13.86 -10.84
C ALA A 113 8.05 -13.27 -9.79
N HIS A 114 8.74 -14.12 -9.05
CA HIS A 114 9.71 -13.78 -8.01
C HIS A 114 9.14 -13.25 -6.68
N ARG A 115 7.83 -13.40 -6.44
CA ARG A 115 7.28 -13.23 -5.09
C ARG A 115 7.93 -14.27 -4.18
N THR A 116 8.60 -13.84 -3.10
CA THR A 116 9.11 -14.78 -2.11
C THR A 116 7.91 -15.24 -1.29
N PRO A 117 7.45 -16.48 -1.45
CA PRO A 117 6.33 -16.96 -0.68
C PRO A 117 6.84 -17.19 0.74
N PHE A 118 6.61 -16.19 1.58
CA PHE A 118 6.72 -16.23 3.04
C PHE A 118 8.15 -16.14 3.57
N PHE A 119 8.45 -15.00 4.19
CA PHE A 119 9.39 -14.98 5.31
C PHE A 119 8.82 -15.86 6.44
N ARG A 120 9.69 -16.47 7.27
CA ARG A 120 9.29 -17.46 8.30
C ARG A 120 8.05 -17.02 9.08
N GLN A 121 6.98 -17.81 9.01
CA GLN A 121 5.74 -17.60 9.75
C GLN A 121 5.66 -18.64 10.85
N GLU A 122 5.69 -18.24 12.13
CA GLU A 122 5.74 -19.17 13.28
C GLU A 122 4.56 -20.17 13.32
N TRP A 123 3.40 -19.76 12.82
CA TRP A 123 2.20 -20.59 12.75
C TRP A 123 2.18 -21.58 11.57
N LEU A 124 3.08 -21.39 10.60
CA LEU A 124 3.13 -22.18 9.38
C LEU A 124 4.11 -23.34 9.59
N HIS A 125 3.68 -24.59 9.41
CA HIS A 125 4.57 -25.74 9.56
C HIS A 125 5.77 -25.65 8.58
N ASP A 126 6.97 -26.01 9.03
CA ASP A 126 8.24 -25.98 8.25
C ASP A 126 8.13 -26.47 6.81
N ARG A 127 7.35 -27.54 6.57
CA ARG A 127 7.13 -28.09 5.21
C ARG A 127 6.53 -27.09 4.22
N TYR A 128 5.90 -26.03 4.72
CA TYR A 128 5.29 -24.94 3.97
C TYR A 128 6.14 -23.65 3.99
N GLN A 129 7.01 -23.46 5.00
CA GLN A 129 7.88 -22.28 5.11
C GLN A 129 8.98 -22.22 4.03
N PHE A 130 9.24 -23.34 3.34
CA PHE A 130 10.26 -23.44 2.27
C PHE A 130 9.68 -23.83 0.91
N MET A 131 8.35 -23.76 0.73
CA MET A 131 7.77 -24.05 -0.58
C MET A 131 8.13 -22.94 -1.56
N GLN A 132 8.89 -23.28 -2.59
CA GLN A 132 9.21 -22.36 -3.68
C GLN A 132 7.96 -21.94 -4.45
N GLU A 133 8.02 -20.75 -5.06
CA GLU A 133 6.99 -20.17 -5.94
C GLU A 133 6.43 -21.18 -6.96
N GLY A 134 7.32 -21.93 -7.63
CA GLY A 134 6.94 -22.94 -8.62
C GLY A 134 6.09 -24.09 -8.05
N ARG A 135 6.12 -24.34 -6.73
CA ARG A 135 5.25 -25.31 -6.07
C ARG A 135 3.85 -24.74 -5.86
N PHE A 136 3.71 -23.47 -5.52
CA PHE A 136 2.42 -22.80 -5.43
C PHE A 136 1.74 -22.68 -6.79
N LEU A 137 2.50 -22.34 -7.84
CA LEU A 137 2.00 -22.34 -9.22
C LEU A 137 1.40 -23.72 -9.61
N ARG A 138 2.05 -24.82 -9.21
CA ARG A 138 1.52 -26.16 -9.48
C ARG A 138 0.23 -26.46 -8.72
N LEU A 139 0.09 -25.94 -7.49
CA LEU A 139 -1.14 -26.09 -6.71
C LEU A 139 -2.30 -25.30 -7.37
N GLU A 140 -2.05 -24.08 -7.86
CA GLU A 140 -3.05 -23.30 -8.60
C GLU A 140 -3.47 -23.99 -9.90
N ARG A 141 -2.52 -24.45 -10.70
CA ARG A 141 -2.81 -25.15 -11.97
C ARG A 141 -3.61 -26.44 -11.78
N ARG A 142 -3.49 -27.07 -10.61
CA ARG A 142 -4.26 -28.27 -10.24
C ARG A 142 -5.61 -27.94 -9.61
N GLY A 143 -5.93 -26.66 -9.40
CA GLY A 143 -7.17 -26.21 -8.79
C GLY A 143 -7.26 -26.45 -7.29
N TRP A 144 -6.12 -26.61 -6.60
CA TRP A 144 -6.10 -26.89 -5.15
C TRP A 144 -6.09 -25.61 -4.32
N VAL A 145 -5.64 -24.52 -4.92
CA VAL A 145 -5.69 -23.14 -4.41
C VAL A 145 -6.03 -22.24 -5.59
N HIS A 146 -6.55 -21.05 -5.32
CA HIS A 146 -7.05 -20.16 -6.37
C HIS A 146 -6.52 -18.75 -6.15
N PRO A 147 -6.15 -18.04 -7.24
CA PRO A 147 -5.85 -16.62 -7.15
C PRO A 147 -7.08 -15.84 -6.72
N PHE A 148 -6.88 -14.70 -6.07
CA PHE A 148 -7.95 -13.83 -5.59
C PHE A 148 -7.55 -12.36 -5.71
N ASN A 149 -8.52 -11.45 -5.74
CA ASN A 149 -8.22 -10.03 -5.68
C ASN A 149 -8.12 -9.57 -4.23
N VAL A 150 -7.24 -8.62 -3.99
CA VAL A 150 -7.12 -7.90 -2.74
C VAL A 150 -7.48 -6.46 -2.99
N LYS A 151 -8.30 -5.88 -2.12
CA LYS A 151 -8.57 -4.45 -2.15
C LYS A 151 -8.71 -3.88 -0.75
N GLY A 152 -8.37 -2.62 -0.59
CA GLY A 152 -8.56 -1.89 0.66
C GLY A 152 -8.52 -0.40 0.42
N SER A 153 -9.21 0.35 1.26
CA SER A 153 -9.13 1.81 1.22
C SER A 153 -9.26 2.36 2.62
N LYS A 154 -8.49 3.39 2.92
CA LYS A 154 -8.58 4.12 4.18
C LYS A 154 -8.39 5.61 3.92
N THR A 155 -9.06 6.43 4.72
CA THR A 155 -8.89 7.89 4.72
C THR A 155 -8.30 8.30 6.06
N ARG A 156 -7.33 9.22 6.02
CA ARG A 156 -6.75 9.89 7.18
C ARG A 156 -6.75 11.38 6.93
N SER A 157 -7.23 12.15 7.89
CA SER A 157 -7.03 13.60 7.93
C SER A 157 -5.63 13.89 8.45
N MET A 158 -4.91 14.82 7.80
CA MET A 158 -3.51 15.11 8.13
C MET A 158 -3.10 16.51 7.70
N ALA A 159 -1.99 16.95 8.29
CA ALA A 159 -1.23 18.11 7.87
C ALA A 159 0.10 17.68 7.25
N ALA A 160 0.58 18.42 6.25
CA ALA A 160 1.88 18.17 5.64
C ALA A 160 2.58 19.48 5.30
N LEU A 161 3.87 19.56 5.63
CA LEU A 161 4.75 20.64 5.21
C LEU A 161 5.62 20.15 4.05
N VAL A 162 5.43 20.73 2.87
CA VAL A 162 6.09 20.30 1.64
C VAL A 162 6.99 21.41 1.08
N PRO A 163 8.31 21.18 0.96
CA PRO A 163 9.20 22.16 0.32
C PRO A 163 8.78 22.49 -1.12
N LYS A 164 8.76 23.78 -1.46
CA LYS A 164 8.43 24.27 -2.82
C LYS A 164 9.44 23.80 -3.85
N THR A 165 10.72 23.79 -3.48
CA THR A 165 11.82 23.21 -4.26
C THR A 165 12.13 21.82 -3.71
N GLY A 166 12.28 20.82 -4.59
CA GLY A 166 12.35 19.38 -4.26
C GLY A 166 13.03 19.03 -2.93
N GLY A 167 12.37 18.17 -2.16
CA GLY A 167 12.77 17.67 -0.84
C GLY A 167 11.69 16.75 -0.28
N ALA A 168 12.04 15.88 0.67
CA ALA A 168 11.06 15.00 1.32
C ALA A 168 10.05 15.87 2.11
N PRO A 169 8.73 15.65 1.97
CA PRO A 169 7.76 16.34 2.79
C PRO A 169 7.94 15.92 4.26
N ARG A 170 7.64 16.82 5.18
CA ARG A 170 7.41 16.43 6.58
C ARG A 170 5.91 16.32 6.77
N VAL A 171 5.41 15.10 6.76
CA VAL A 171 4.01 14.82 7.08
C VAL A 171 3.90 14.74 8.61
N GLU A 172 3.23 15.72 9.21
CA GLU A 172 2.87 15.65 10.63
C GLU A 172 1.45 15.11 10.72
N ILE A 173 1.34 13.84 11.11
CA ILE A 173 0.05 13.25 11.43
C ILE A 173 -0.35 13.77 12.82
N ALA A 174 -0.93 14.97 12.85
CA ALA A 174 -1.70 15.41 13.98
C ALA A 174 -3.13 14.84 13.84
N PRO A 175 -3.71 14.22 14.87
CA PRO A 175 -5.15 14.06 14.91
C PRO A 175 -5.74 15.47 14.86
N ILE A 176 -6.53 15.76 13.83
CA ILE A 176 -7.38 16.94 13.85
C ILE A 176 -8.41 16.66 14.95
N ASP A 177 -8.23 17.29 16.11
CA ASP A 177 -9.25 17.30 17.14
C ASP A 177 -10.52 17.87 16.48
N THR A 178 -11.51 17.00 16.28
CA THR A 178 -12.87 17.42 15.98
C THR A 178 -13.38 18.20 17.19
N TYR A 179 -13.38 19.52 17.09
CA TYR A 179 -14.11 20.41 17.98
C TYR A 179 -15.62 20.16 17.90
#